data_AF-A0A8J2STE0-F1
#
_entry.id   AF-A0A8J2STE0-F1
#
_cell.length_a   1.000
_cell.length_b   1.000
_cell.length_c   1.000
_cell.angle_alpha   90.00
_cell.angle_beta   90.00
_cell.angle_gamma   90.00
#
_symmetry.space_group_name_H-M   'P 1'
#
loop_
_entity.id
_entity.type
_entity.pdbx_description
1 polymer ?
#
loop_
_entity_poly.entity_id
_entity_poly.type
_entity_poly.pdbx_seq_one_letter_code
_entity_poly.pdbx_strand_id
1 'polypeptide(L)'
;MAEHKVSPAAEGTKAAETPLLDHETRIRTLETTASAPTLHQLATREPTSFHQATIYNGLVRPNTPAWRRYGLLAASIVIVFLQCFVGAGFSIGVSMSSCSEISECGRGLYCAEGMCDWCEERYKSCCLPNATDTCATREGRTRKLDEKEREGLCSACMTSKGFETYPDIQRDRVDSMRLQDWLALFLASLVVAFAVFAEMRDAVLCHCALRDISQVPRGWRFAIGGLNFCRNFVFLPCVVLSVMELVLADGGRVRDVCLNTVAVLFLLEVDNLAFLHGLSERVRMEAEENAGARHVTNDELRTMDAVKIVCVVLIPCVVFSGVRGYRLMRGNIVYVAAPLPFVVAVFVQRARANGLTGACGAVCEAVAGFVVFWLFLLAVTTLMIYQTQGEEGFDEK
;
A
#
# COMPACT_ATOMS: atom_id res chain seq x y z
N MET A 1 31.18 -63.56 -54.36
CA MET A 1 31.95 -62.80 -53.34
C MET A 1 30.95 -61.93 -52.60
N ALA A 2 30.47 -62.39 -51.46
CA ALA A 2 30.90 -61.93 -50.12
C ALA A 2 29.92 -60.83 -49.64
N GLU A 3 29.37 -60.79 -48.43
CA GLU A 3 29.49 -61.63 -47.24
C GLU A 3 28.19 -61.39 -46.45
N HIS A 4 27.58 -62.48 -45.99
CA HIS A 4 26.45 -62.47 -45.09
C HIS A 4 26.97 -62.17 -43.68
N LYS A 5 26.58 -61.05 -43.07
CA LYS A 5 26.89 -60.75 -41.66
C LYS A 5 25.65 -60.89 -40.80
N VAL A 6 25.76 -61.78 -39.82
CA VAL A 6 24.75 -62.20 -38.85
C VAL A 6 25.07 -61.57 -37.48
N SER A 7 24.02 -61.16 -36.76
CA SER A 7 23.91 -60.92 -35.30
C SER A 7 24.54 -59.65 -34.68
N PRO A 8 24.07 -59.15 -33.51
CA PRO A 8 23.27 -59.87 -32.49
C PRO A 8 22.03 -59.16 -31.90
N ALA A 9 21.20 -60.05 -31.33
CA ALA A 9 20.28 -59.95 -30.20
C ALA A 9 20.05 -58.59 -29.51
N ALA A 10 18.76 -58.25 -29.41
CA ALA A 10 18.21 -57.25 -28.51
C ALA A 10 18.39 -57.68 -27.04
N GLU A 11 19.27 -56.99 -26.33
CA GLU A 11 19.34 -57.02 -24.86
C GLU A 11 18.24 -56.14 -24.26
N GLY A 12 17.53 -56.73 -23.30
CA GLY A 12 16.32 -56.20 -22.70
C GLY A 12 16.51 -54.85 -22.02
N THR A 13 15.66 -53.91 -22.43
CA THR A 13 15.40 -52.66 -21.72
C THR A 13 14.68 -52.99 -20.42
N LYS A 14 15.43 -53.13 -19.32
CA LYS A 14 14.86 -53.08 -17.97
C LYS A 14 14.29 -51.67 -17.79
N ALA A 15 12.97 -51.57 -17.83
CA ALA A 15 12.24 -50.38 -17.43
C ALA A 15 12.68 -50.03 -16.00
N ALA A 16 13.31 -48.86 -15.85
CA ALA A 16 13.51 -48.25 -14.55
C ALA A 16 12.14 -47.87 -14.00
N GLU A 17 11.58 -48.74 -13.16
CA GLU A 17 10.44 -48.40 -12.33
C GLU A 17 10.78 -47.15 -11.53
N THR A 18 9.94 -46.15 -11.76
CA THR A 18 10.08 -44.77 -11.32
C THR A 18 9.89 -44.71 -9.80
N PRO A 19 10.67 -43.90 -9.05
CA PRO A 19 10.57 -43.76 -7.59
C PRO A 19 9.33 -42.94 -7.15
N LEU A 20 8.17 -43.23 -7.75
CA LEU A 20 6.91 -42.53 -7.48
C LEU A 20 6.15 -43.15 -6.29
N LEU A 21 6.40 -44.43 -5.98
CA LEU A 21 5.78 -45.12 -4.85
C LEU A 21 6.29 -44.63 -3.49
N ASP A 22 7.53 -44.13 -3.42
CA ASP A 22 8.12 -43.67 -2.17
C ASP A 22 7.55 -42.31 -1.74
N HIS A 23 7.07 -41.51 -2.70
CA HIS A 23 6.45 -40.22 -2.41
C HIS A 23 5.02 -40.36 -1.86
N GLU A 24 4.24 -41.30 -2.40
CA GLU A 24 2.87 -41.58 -1.94
C GLU A 24 2.87 -42.24 -0.56
N THR A 25 3.87 -43.08 -0.27
CA THR A 25 4.04 -43.71 1.04
C THR A 25 4.45 -42.68 2.11
N ARG A 26 5.27 -41.68 1.76
CA ARG A 26 5.61 -40.54 2.64
C ARG A 26 4.39 -39.66 2.96
N ILE A 27 3.52 -39.42 1.99
CA ILE A 27 2.29 -38.64 2.18
C ILE A 27 1.33 -39.39 3.12
N ARG A 28 1.12 -40.70 2.90
CA ARG A 28 0.27 -41.52 3.77
C ARG A 28 0.81 -41.69 5.19
N THR A 29 2.12 -41.78 5.38
CA THR A 29 2.70 -41.87 6.74
C THR A 29 2.62 -40.56 7.50
N LEU A 30 2.68 -39.41 6.80
CA LEU A 30 2.41 -38.08 7.37
C LEU A 30 0.94 -37.91 7.80
N GLU A 31 -0.01 -38.52 7.11
CA GLU A 31 -1.44 -38.46 7.45
C GLU A 31 -1.80 -39.27 8.72
N THR A 32 -1.09 -40.37 9.01
CA THR A 32 -1.50 -41.29 10.09
C THR A 32 -0.89 -41.00 11.48
N THR A 33 0.05 -40.07 11.62
CA THR A 33 0.72 -39.81 12.93
C THR A 33 0.84 -38.35 13.34
N ALA A 34 0.44 -37.38 12.52
CA ALA A 34 0.48 -35.98 12.90
C ALA A 34 -0.93 -35.52 13.32
N SER A 35 -1.05 -34.96 14.53
CA SER A 35 -2.10 -34.00 14.85
C SER A 35 -2.18 -33.02 13.68
N ALA A 36 -3.22 -33.13 12.86
CA ALA A 36 -3.30 -32.46 11.57
C ALA A 36 -2.87 -30.99 11.75
N PRO A 37 -1.74 -30.56 11.20
CA PRO A 37 -1.38 -29.15 11.25
C PRO A 37 -2.55 -28.43 10.59
N THR A 38 -3.29 -27.64 11.38
CA THR A 38 -4.46 -26.90 10.89
C THR A 38 -4.03 -26.15 9.63
N LEU A 39 -4.86 -26.09 8.59
CA LEU A 39 -4.60 -25.36 7.32
C LEU A 39 -3.95 -23.98 7.55
N HIS A 40 -4.30 -23.34 8.67
CA HIS A 40 -3.71 -22.10 9.16
C HIS A 40 -2.19 -22.15 9.38
N GLN A 41 -1.63 -23.24 9.91
CA GLN A 41 -0.19 -23.44 10.10
C GLN A 41 0.56 -23.59 8.78
N LEU A 42 -0.07 -24.21 7.77
CA LEU A 42 0.50 -24.33 6.42
C LEU A 42 0.52 -22.97 5.72
N ALA A 43 -0.57 -22.21 5.80
CA ALA A 43 -0.67 -20.87 5.20
C ALA A 43 0.27 -19.83 5.82
N THR A 44 0.86 -20.10 6.99
CA THR A 44 1.84 -19.22 7.65
C THR A 44 3.30 -19.62 7.43
N ARG A 45 3.57 -20.72 6.72
CA ARG A 45 4.91 -21.28 6.59
C ARG A 45 5.66 -20.86 5.34
N GLU A 46 4.96 -20.66 4.23
CA GLU A 46 5.61 -20.31 2.97
C GLU A 46 5.82 -18.79 2.90
N PRO A 47 7.06 -18.33 2.64
CA PRO A 47 7.32 -16.92 2.47
C PRO A 47 6.55 -16.40 1.27
N THR A 48 5.69 -15.41 1.49
CA THR A 48 4.87 -14.81 0.42
C THR A 48 5.47 -13.52 -0.13
N SER A 49 6.36 -12.88 0.63
CA SER A 49 6.94 -11.57 0.31
C SER A 49 8.45 -11.59 0.12
N PHE A 50 8.95 -10.66 -0.71
CA PHE A 50 10.38 -10.50 -0.98
C PHE A 50 11.13 -10.12 0.30
N HIS A 51 10.47 -9.36 1.17
CA HIS A 51 11.01 -8.97 2.47
C HIS A 51 11.27 -10.16 3.40
N GLN A 52 10.36 -11.13 3.48
CA GLN A 52 10.59 -12.37 4.22
C GLN A 52 11.75 -13.17 3.61
N ALA A 53 11.76 -13.32 2.29
CA ALA A 53 12.83 -14.00 1.57
C ALA A 53 14.20 -13.36 1.82
N THR A 54 14.25 -12.03 1.99
CA THR A 54 15.47 -11.28 2.33
C THR A 54 16.03 -11.69 3.68
N ILE A 55 15.18 -11.93 4.69
CA ILE A 55 15.63 -12.41 6.01
C ILE A 55 16.11 -13.85 5.91
N TYR A 56 15.33 -14.75 5.29
CA TYR A 56 15.69 -16.17 5.23
C TYR A 56 16.97 -16.41 4.42
N ASN A 57 17.06 -15.84 3.22
CA ASN A 57 18.24 -16.00 2.38
C ASN A 57 19.43 -15.16 2.85
N GLY A 58 19.19 -14.00 3.44
CA GLY A 58 20.23 -13.07 3.89
C GLY A 58 20.85 -13.45 5.23
N LEU A 59 20.04 -13.85 6.20
CA LEU A 59 20.45 -14.04 7.59
C LEU A 59 20.40 -15.50 8.07
N VAL A 60 19.37 -16.26 7.70
CA VAL A 60 19.19 -17.64 8.20
C VAL A 60 20.12 -18.62 7.48
N ARG A 61 20.26 -18.46 6.16
CA ARG A 61 21.07 -19.38 5.37
C ARG A 61 22.57 -19.30 5.73
N PRO A 62 23.21 -20.44 6.07
CA PRO A 62 24.65 -20.48 6.28
C PRO A 62 25.40 -20.21 4.97
N ASN A 63 26.54 -19.55 5.06
CA ASN A 63 27.44 -19.29 3.94
C ASN A 63 26.86 -18.45 2.78
N THR A 64 25.78 -17.69 2.97
CA THR A 64 25.35 -16.71 1.96
C THR A 64 26.46 -15.67 1.75
N PRO A 65 26.96 -15.49 0.51
CA PRO A 65 28.03 -14.54 0.24
C PRO A 65 27.57 -13.10 0.53
N ALA A 66 28.48 -12.26 1.02
CA ALA A 66 28.17 -10.91 1.49
C ALA A 66 27.44 -10.06 0.44
N TRP A 67 27.86 -10.11 -0.83
CA TRP A 67 27.23 -9.36 -1.93
C TRP A 67 25.76 -9.74 -2.12
N ARG A 68 25.38 -11.01 -1.94
CA ARG A 68 23.98 -11.46 -2.05
C ARG A 68 23.16 -11.02 -0.85
N ARG A 69 23.75 -11.04 0.36
CA ARG A 69 23.08 -10.55 1.58
C ARG A 69 22.73 -9.07 1.45
N TYR A 70 23.71 -8.24 1.10
CA TYR A 70 23.50 -6.80 0.96
C TYR A 70 22.68 -6.45 -0.30
N GLY A 71 22.79 -7.24 -1.37
CA GLY A 71 21.97 -7.09 -2.57
C GLY A 71 20.48 -7.31 -2.29
N LEU A 72 20.12 -8.37 -1.54
CA LEU A 72 18.73 -8.62 -1.14
C LEU A 72 18.19 -7.53 -0.22
N LEU A 73 18.99 -7.08 0.76
CA LEU A 73 18.60 -5.98 1.63
C LEU A 73 18.39 -4.68 0.84
N ALA A 74 19.29 -4.33 -0.08
CA ALA A 74 19.16 -3.16 -0.92
C ALA A 74 17.91 -3.22 -1.81
N ALA A 75 17.64 -4.37 -2.43
CA ALA A 75 16.43 -4.58 -3.22
C ALA A 75 15.16 -4.41 -2.36
N SER A 76 15.15 -4.97 -1.15
CA SER A 76 14.03 -4.79 -0.22
C SER A 76 13.84 -3.34 0.20
N ILE A 77 14.92 -2.58 0.40
CA ILE A 77 14.85 -1.14 0.66
C ILE A 77 14.17 -0.43 -0.52
N VAL A 78 14.66 -0.67 -1.75
CA VAL A 78 14.11 -0.05 -2.96
C VAL A 78 12.62 -0.35 -3.13
N ILE A 79 12.19 -1.60 -2.91
CA ILE A 79 10.77 -1.99 -3.02
C ILE A 79 9.90 -1.20 -2.03
N VAL A 80 10.29 -1.13 -0.75
CA VAL A 80 9.49 -0.42 0.25
C VAL A 80 9.45 1.08 -0.02
N PHE A 81 10.55 1.70 -0.44
CA PHE A 81 10.55 3.10 -0.84
C PHE A 81 9.65 3.33 -2.06
N LEU A 82 9.73 2.47 -3.07
CA LEU A 82 8.86 2.54 -4.24
C LEU A 82 7.38 2.42 -3.84
N GLN A 83 7.03 1.47 -2.97
CA GLN A 83 5.67 1.34 -2.43
C GLN A 83 5.21 2.61 -1.71
N CYS A 84 6.07 3.22 -0.86
CA CYS A 84 5.74 4.46 -0.16
C CYS A 84 5.50 5.63 -1.12
N PHE A 85 6.40 5.82 -2.11
CA PHE A 85 6.28 6.90 -3.09
C PHE A 85 5.09 6.71 -4.02
N VAL A 86 4.87 5.50 -4.53
CA VAL A 86 3.74 5.21 -5.41
C VAL A 86 2.43 5.30 -4.62
N GLY A 87 2.39 4.79 -3.38
CA GLY A 87 1.20 4.90 -2.53
C GLY A 87 0.84 6.36 -2.22
N ALA A 88 1.82 7.18 -1.82
CA ALA A 88 1.59 8.61 -1.58
C ALA A 88 1.24 9.36 -2.88
N GLY A 89 1.99 9.15 -3.95
CA GLY A 89 1.73 9.75 -5.26
C GLY A 89 0.35 9.36 -5.81
N PHE A 90 -0.09 8.12 -5.59
CA PHE A 90 -1.44 7.69 -5.94
C PHE A 90 -2.51 8.38 -5.08
N SER A 91 -2.29 8.52 -3.77
CA SER A 91 -3.22 9.26 -2.90
C SER A 91 -3.34 10.76 -3.25
N ILE A 92 -2.22 11.40 -3.60
CA ILE A 92 -2.15 12.83 -3.91
C ILE A 92 -2.62 13.09 -5.35
N GLY A 93 -2.16 12.29 -6.31
CA GLY A 93 -2.42 12.47 -7.74
C GLY A 93 -3.90 12.34 -8.12
N VAL A 94 -4.69 11.68 -7.28
CA VAL A 94 -6.16 11.65 -7.40
C VAL A 94 -6.79 13.03 -7.18
N SER A 95 -6.22 13.84 -6.29
CA SER A 95 -6.68 15.22 -6.02
C SER A 95 -5.84 16.30 -6.73
N MET A 96 -4.68 15.93 -7.30
CA MET A 96 -3.73 16.80 -8.00
C MET A 96 -3.21 16.12 -9.28
N SER A 97 -4.08 16.00 -10.28
CA SER A 97 -3.70 15.48 -11.60
C SER A 97 -3.00 16.54 -12.45
N SER A 98 -2.05 16.11 -13.28
CA SER A 98 -1.50 16.97 -14.34
C SER A 98 -2.58 17.29 -15.37
N CYS A 99 -2.53 18.48 -15.96
CA CYS A 99 -3.42 18.89 -17.04
C CYS A 99 -2.70 19.73 -18.09
N SER A 100 -3.14 19.62 -19.34
CA SER A 100 -2.82 20.55 -20.42
C SER A 100 -4.00 21.46 -20.76
N GLU A 101 -5.21 20.92 -20.57
CA GLU A 101 -6.48 21.58 -20.83
C GLU A 101 -7.42 21.42 -19.64
N ILE A 102 -8.41 22.30 -19.55
CA ILE A 102 -9.40 22.25 -18.47
C ILE A 102 -10.34 21.04 -18.57
N SER A 103 -10.51 20.51 -19.77
CA SER A 103 -11.31 19.31 -20.05
C SER A 103 -10.71 18.04 -19.41
N GLU A 104 -9.41 18.06 -19.08
CA GLU A 104 -8.71 16.97 -18.41
C GLU A 104 -8.92 16.99 -16.89
N CYS A 105 -9.37 18.13 -16.33
CA CYS A 105 -9.64 18.26 -14.91
C CYS A 105 -11.05 17.78 -14.55
N GLY A 106 -11.18 17.16 -13.38
CA GLY A 106 -12.47 16.79 -12.81
C GLY A 106 -13.35 18.01 -12.50
N ARG A 107 -14.66 17.80 -12.35
CA ARG A 107 -15.59 18.87 -11.93
C ARG A 107 -15.13 19.48 -10.59
N GLY A 108 -15.18 20.81 -10.49
CA GLY A 108 -14.68 21.54 -9.31
C GLY A 108 -13.17 21.74 -9.28
N LEU A 109 -12.49 21.41 -10.37
CA LEU A 109 -11.07 21.64 -10.60
C LEU A 109 -10.89 22.44 -11.89
N TYR A 110 -9.82 23.23 -11.99
CA TYR A 110 -9.44 23.95 -13.21
C TYR A 110 -7.95 23.77 -13.48
N CYS A 111 -7.54 23.91 -14.74
CA CYS A 111 -6.13 23.74 -15.11
C CYS A 111 -5.34 25.03 -14.85
N ALA A 112 -4.39 24.99 -13.92
CA ALA A 112 -3.49 26.08 -13.55
C ALA A 112 -2.05 25.57 -13.59
N GLU A 113 -1.19 26.21 -14.38
CA GLU A 113 0.25 25.88 -14.44
C GLU A 113 0.54 24.39 -14.67
N GLY A 114 -0.28 23.71 -15.48
CA GLY A 114 -0.10 22.29 -15.78
C GLY A 114 -0.65 21.32 -14.73
N MET A 115 -1.37 21.81 -13.72
CA MET A 115 -2.03 21.01 -12.69
C MET A 115 -3.49 21.37 -12.51
N CYS A 116 -4.31 20.39 -12.15
CA CYS A 116 -5.68 20.64 -11.73
C CYS A 116 -5.69 21.24 -10.32
N ASP A 117 -5.96 22.55 -10.22
CA ASP A 117 -6.14 23.27 -8.97
C ASP A 117 -7.62 23.31 -8.57
N TRP A 118 -7.88 23.54 -7.28
CA TRP A 118 -9.21 23.47 -6.69
C TRP A 118 -10.01 24.75 -6.93
N CYS A 119 -11.28 24.61 -7.33
CA CYS A 119 -12.24 25.71 -7.26
C CYS A 119 -12.46 26.09 -5.79
N GLU A 120 -11.77 27.12 -5.30
CA GLU A 120 -11.94 27.65 -3.95
C GLU A 120 -12.93 28.84 -3.92
N GLU A 121 -13.68 29.00 -2.81
CA GLU A 121 -14.62 30.12 -2.63
C GLU A 121 -13.94 31.49 -2.80
N ARG A 122 -12.64 31.59 -2.48
CA ARG A 122 -11.86 32.82 -2.65
C ARG A 122 -11.77 33.28 -4.11
N TYR A 123 -11.87 32.36 -5.07
CA TYR A 123 -11.78 32.67 -6.49
C TYR A 123 -13.11 33.14 -7.09
N LYS A 124 -14.22 33.06 -6.34
CA LYS A 124 -15.55 33.45 -6.79
C LYS A 124 -15.63 34.87 -7.32
N SER A 125 -14.89 35.81 -6.71
CA SER A 125 -14.86 37.20 -7.17
C SER A 125 -14.24 37.36 -8.56
N CYS A 126 -13.39 36.43 -9.00
CA CYS A 126 -12.77 36.44 -10.33
C CYS A 126 -13.78 36.20 -11.46
N CYS A 127 -14.90 35.56 -11.14
CA CYS A 127 -15.91 35.16 -12.12
C CYS A 127 -17.17 36.04 -12.11
N LEU A 128 -17.09 37.18 -11.44
CA LEU A 128 -18.14 38.20 -11.49
C LEU A 128 -18.04 38.99 -12.81
N PRO A 129 -19.16 39.43 -13.40
CA PRO A 129 -19.17 40.15 -14.67
C PRO A 129 -18.40 41.49 -14.64
N ASN A 130 -18.16 42.04 -13.44
CA ASN A 130 -17.41 43.29 -13.24
C ASN A 130 -16.04 43.04 -12.56
N ALA A 131 -15.51 41.82 -12.62
CA ALA A 131 -14.23 41.50 -12.02
C ALA A 131 -13.08 42.21 -12.76
N THR A 132 -12.19 42.85 -12.00
CA THR A 132 -10.91 43.36 -12.52
C THR A 132 -9.95 42.20 -12.81
N ASP A 133 -8.88 42.43 -13.57
CA ASP A 133 -7.84 41.42 -13.88
C ASP A 133 -7.03 40.99 -12.63
N THR A 134 -7.24 41.65 -11.50
CA THR A 134 -6.65 41.32 -10.21
C THR A 134 -7.60 40.48 -9.37
N CYS A 135 -7.19 39.23 -9.14
CA CYS A 135 -7.86 38.34 -8.21
C CYS A 135 -7.15 38.34 -6.86
N ALA A 136 -7.93 38.43 -5.78
CA ALA A 136 -7.40 38.29 -4.43
C ALA A 136 -6.93 36.85 -4.19
N THR A 137 -5.68 36.66 -3.77
CA THR A 137 -5.16 35.36 -3.33
C THR A 137 -5.07 35.29 -1.80
N ARG A 138 -4.68 34.11 -1.29
CA ARG A 138 -4.72 33.65 0.11
C ARG A 138 -4.08 34.57 1.16
N GLU A 139 -3.28 35.56 0.76
CA GLU A 139 -2.52 36.46 1.65
C GLU A 139 -2.85 37.95 1.50
N GLY A 140 -3.93 38.30 0.78
CA GLY A 140 -4.17 39.69 0.38
C GLY A 140 -3.20 40.18 -0.71
N ARG A 141 -2.30 39.31 -1.20
CA ARG A 141 -1.59 39.52 -2.47
C ARG A 141 -2.60 39.38 -3.61
N THR A 142 -2.64 40.36 -4.49
CA THR A 142 -3.34 40.25 -5.76
C THR A 142 -2.45 39.51 -6.74
N ARG A 143 -2.88 38.33 -7.21
CA ARG A 143 -2.24 37.69 -8.37
C ARG A 143 -2.98 38.17 -9.61
N LYS A 144 -2.22 38.64 -10.60
CA LYS A 144 -2.77 38.91 -11.92
C LYS A 144 -2.85 37.56 -12.62
N LEU A 145 -4.07 37.02 -12.75
CA LEU A 145 -4.26 35.84 -13.60
C LEU A 145 -4.21 36.32 -15.05
N ASP A 146 -3.62 35.50 -15.92
CA ASP A 146 -3.79 35.73 -17.35
C ASP A 146 -5.27 35.53 -17.73
N GLU A 147 -5.69 36.15 -18.83
CA GLU A 147 -7.09 36.11 -19.26
C GLU A 147 -7.57 34.67 -19.54
N LYS A 148 -6.68 33.80 -20.04
CA LYS A 148 -6.97 32.40 -20.37
C LYS A 148 -7.15 31.56 -19.11
N GLU A 149 -6.35 31.76 -18.08
CA GLU A 149 -6.42 31.10 -16.78
C GLU A 149 -7.71 31.52 -16.07
N ARG A 150 -8.06 32.81 -16.12
CA ARG A 150 -9.33 33.33 -15.59
C ARG A 150 -10.53 32.72 -16.30
N GLU A 151 -10.53 32.70 -17.64
CA GLU A 151 -11.60 32.07 -18.43
C GLU A 151 -11.72 30.58 -18.12
N GLY A 152 -10.59 29.88 -18.02
CA GLY A 152 -10.52 28.49 -17.58
C GLY A 152 -11.19 28.30 -16.23
N LEU A 153 -10.65 28.92 -15.18
CA LEU A 153 -11.21 28.93 -13.82
C LEU A 153 -12.73 29.16 -13.84
N CYS A 154 -13.20 30.22 -14.50
CA CYS A 154 -14.62 30.55 -14.49
C CYS A 154 -15.47 29.55 -15.27
N SER A 155 -14.96 29.00 -16.38
CA SER A 155 -15.67 27.97 -17.14
C SER A 155 -15.82 26.64 -16.37
N ALA A 156 -14.83 26.26 -15.56
CA ALA A 156 -14.91 25.05 -14.74
C ALA A 156 -15.68 25.23 -13.44
N CYS A 157 -15.55 26.38 -12.78
CA CYS A 157 -16.11 26.60 -11.45
C CYS A 157 -17.52 27.21 -11.48
N MET A 158 -17.93 27.92 -12.55
CA MET A 158 -19.28 28.46 -12.67
C MET A 158 -20.22 27.47 -13.35
N THR A 159 -21.26 27.03 -12.62
CA THR A 159 -22.31 26.16 -13.15
C THR A 159 -23.65 26.89 -13.19
N SER A 160 -24.70 26.20 -13.64
CA SER A 160 -26.07 26.70 -13.58
C SER A 160 -26.57 26.97 -12.15
N LYS A 161 -25.92 26.40 -11.12
CA LYS A 161 -26.19 26.67 -9.70
C LYS A 161 -25.38 27.84 -9.14
N GLY A 162 -24.50 28.44 -9.93
CA GLY A 162 -23.51 29.44 -9.50
C GLY A 162 -22.11 28.83 -9.35
N PHE A 163 -21.25 29.52 -8.59
CA PHE A 163 -19.88 29.07 -8.33
C PHE A 163 -19.88 27.85 -7.41
N GLU A 164 -19.42 26.70 -7.90
CA GLU A 164 -19.32 25.46 -7.13
C GLU A 164 -17.86 25.22 -6.72
N THR A 165 -17.63 25.08 -5.42
CA THR A 165 -16.27 24.81 -4.90
C THR A 165 -15.94 23.31 -4.97
N TYR A 166 -14.65 22.95 -4.94
CA TYR A 166 -14.23 21.55 -4.87
C TYR A 166 -14.90 20.78 -3.70
N PRO A 167 -14.95 21.34 -2.46
CA PRO A 167 -15.72 20.73 -1.37
C PRO A 167 -17.22 20.56 -1.64
N ASP A 168 -17.85 21.48 -2.39
CA ASP A 168 -19.26 21.33 -2.77
C ASP A 168 -19.46 20.18 -3.75
N ILE A 169 -18.54 20.01 -4.71
CA ILE A 169 -18.56 18.87 -5.64
C ILE A 169 -18.36 17.54 -4.90
N GLN A 170 -17.40 17.48 -3.96
CA GLN A 170 -17.19 16.28 -3.15
C GLN A 170 -18.43 15.96 -2.31
N ARG A 171 -19.10 16.97 -1.74
CA ARG A 171 -20.38 16.80 -1.04
C ARG A 171 -21.47 16.26 -1.97
N ASP A 172 -21.67 16.89 -3.13
CA ASP A 172 -22.67 16.47 -4.12
C ASP A 172 -22.44 15.00 -4.55
N ARG A 173 -21.18 14.59 -4.73
CA ARG A 173 -20.82 13.20 -5.05
C ARG A 173 -21.23 12.22 -3.95
N VAL A 174 -20.85 12.49 -2.70
CA VAL A 174 -21.20 11.63 -1.56
C VAL A 174 -22.72 11.59 -1.35
N ASP A 175 -23.40 12.73 -1.44
CA ASP A 175 -24.86 12.82 -1.30
C ASP A 175 -25.60 12.11 -2.44
N SER A 176 -24.99 12.00 -3.63
CA SER A 176 -25.56 11.28 -4.77
C SER A 176 -25.39 9.75 -4.72
N MET A 177 -24.56 9.23 -3.80
CA MET A 177 -24.32 7.79 -3.68
C MET A 177 -25.59 7.05 -3.26
N ARG A 178 -26.00 6.09 -4.08
CA ARG A 178 -27.13 5.22 -3.78
C ARG A 178 -26.71 4.15 -2.77
N LEU A 179 -27.69 3.45 -2.18
CA LEU A 179 -27.39 2.35 -1.25
C LEU A 179 -26.44 1.30 -1.85
N GLN A 180 -26.59 0.99 -3.15
CA GLN A 180 -25.69 0.07 -3.87
C GLN A 180 -24.22 0.55 -3.90
N ASP A 181 -24.01 1.86 -4.02
CA ASP A 181 -22.67 2.47 -4.04
C ASP A 181 -22.02 2.36 -2.66
N TRP A 182 -22.80 2.57 -1.59
CA TRP A 182 -22.35 2.36 -0.22
C TRP A 182 -22.03 0.89 0.10
N LEU A 183 -22.85 -0.05 -0.38
CA LEU A 183 -22.57 -1.49 -0.23
C LEU A 183 -21.31 -1.90 -0.99
N ALA A 184 -21.09 -1.35 -2.18
CA ALA A 184 -19.87 -1.56 -2.94
C ALA A 184 -18.65 -1.01 -2.21
N LEU A 185 -18.73 0.20 -1.64
CA LEU A 185 -17.66 0.79 -0.82
C LEU A 185 -17.36 -0.06 0.43
N PHE A 186 -18.38 -0.60 1.09
CA PHE A 186 -18.20 -1.53 2.22
C PHE A 186 -17.42 -2.77 1.80
N LEU A 187 -17.86 -3.45 0.74
CA LEU A 187 -17.20 -4.64 0.24
C LEU A 187 -15.76 -4.34 -0.19
N ALA A 188 -15.55 -3.26 -0.96
CA ALA A 188 -14.24 -2.78 -1.36
C ALA A 188 -13.32 -2.54 -0.16
N SER A 189 -13.79 -1.84 0.87
CA SER A 189 -13.02 -1.56 2.08
C SER A 189 -12.65 -2.83 2.86
N LEU A 190 -13.51 -3.87 2.85
CA LEU A 190 -13.19 -5.17 3.45
C LEU A 190 -12.10 -5.90 2.66
N VAL A 191 -12.17 -5.89 1.32
CA VAL A 191 -11.15 -6.50 0.46
C VAL A 191 -9.80 -5.81 0.67
N VAL A 192 -9.76 -4.48 0.70
CA VAL A 192 -8.56 -3.71 1.05
C VAL A 192 -8.08 -4.06 2.46
N ALA A 193 -8.98 -4.19 3.44
CA ALA A 193 -8.60 -4.54 4.80
C ALA A 193 -7.93 -5.93 4.90
N PHE A 194 -8.38 -6.92 4.12
CA PHE A 194 -7.73 -8.24 4.06
C PHE A 194 -6.35 -8.18 3.41
N ALA A 195 -6.19 -7.41 2.33
CA ALA A 195 -4.89 -7.24 1.67
C ALA A 195 -3.90 -6.48 2.57
N VAL A 196 -4.36 -5.41 3.21
CA VAL A 196 -3.59 -4.67 4.24
C VAL A 196 -3.22 -5.59 5.41
N PHE A 197 -4.12 -6.46 5.85
CA PHE A 197 -3.80 -7.44 6.89
C PHE A 197 -2.71 -8.42 6.45
N ALA A 198 -2.72 -8.89 5.19
CA ALA A 198 -1.66 -9.76 4.67
C ALA A 198 -0.28 -9.08 4.74
N GLU A 199 -0.21 -7.80 4.39
CA GLU A 199 1.00 -6.98 4.52
C GLU A 199 1.46 -6.81 5.97
N MET A 200 0.54 -6.51 6.90
CA MET A 200 0.86 -6.39 8.32
C MET A 200 1.31 -7.73 8.92
N ARG A 201 0.67 -8.82 8.52
CA ARG A 201 1.03 -10.19 8.91
C ARG A 201 2.46 -10.48 8.49
N ASP A 202 2.85 -10.11 7.28
CA ASP A 202 4.19 -10.33 6.78
C ASP A 202 5.24 -9.53 7.55
N ALA A 203 4.95 -8.27 7.90
CA ALA A 203 5.80 -7.46 8.77
C ALA A 203 5.99 -8.09 10.17
N VAL A 204 4.92 -8.65 10.76
CA VAL A 204 4.99 -9.39 12.04
C VAL A 204 5.85 -10.64 11.90
N LEU A 205 5.66 -11.43 10.85
CA LEU A 205 6.46 -12.63 10.60
C LEU A 205 7.94 -12.30 10.44
N CYS A 206 8.28 -11.21 9.75
CA CYS A 206 9.64 -10.69 9.64
C CYS A 206 10.24 -10.30 10.99
N HIS A 207 9.48 -9.59 11.83
CA HIS A 207 9.94 -9.21 13.17
C HIS A 207 10.22 -10.43 14.04
N CYS A 208 9.29 -11.37 14.02
CA CYS A 208 9.41 -12.65 14.70
C CYS A 208 10.64 -13.43 14.19
N ALA A 209 10.89 -13.47 12.88
CA ALA A 209 12.03 -14.17 12.30
C ALA A 209 13.36 -13.57 12.77
N LEU A 210 13.45 -12.25 12.85
CA LEU A 210 14.63 -11.56 13.38
C LEU A 210 14.87 -11.80 14.87
N ARG A 211 13.80 -12.03 15.66
CA ARG A 211 13.90 -12.34 17.09
C ARG A 211 14.54 -13.70 17.32
N ASP A 212 14.20 -14.68 16.49
CA ASP A 212 14.65 -16.06 16.65
C ASP A 212 16.11 -16.27 16.21
N ILE A 213 16.64 -15.37 15.39
CA ILE A 213 18.04 -15.42 14.97
C ILE A 213 18.92 -14.86 16.10
N SER A 214 19.69 -15.75 16.75
CA SER A 214 20.51 -15.45 17.93
C SER A 214 21.56 -14.35 17.68
N GLN A 215 22.12 -14.29 16.47
CA GLN A 215 23.18 -13.35 16.10
C GLN A 215 22.84 -12.58 14.81
N VAL A 216 21.93 -11.61 14.91
CA VAL A 216 21.69 -10.64 13.82
C VAL A 216 22.58 -9.41 14.02
N PRO A 217 23.34 -8.98 12.99
CA PRO A 217 24.06 -7.71 13.05
C PRO A 217 23.11 -6.55 13.36
N ARG A 218 23.54 -5.61 14.22
CA ARG A 218 22.69 -4.48 14.65
C ARG A 218 22.11 -3.70 13.46
N GLY A 219 22.92 -3.46 12.42
CA GLY A 219 22.48 -2.75 11.21
C GLY A 219 21.31 -3.41 10.49
N TRP A 220 21.24 -4.75 10.48
CA TRP A 220 20.12 -5.48 9.89
C TRP A 220 18.83 -5.32 10.71
N ARG A 221 18.94 -5.36 12.04
CA ARG A 221 17.78 -5.10 12.93
C ARG A 221 17.22 -3.70 12.71
N PHE A 222 18.09 -2.70 12.60
CA PHE A 222 17.66 -1.32 12.32
C PHE A 222 17.07 -1.17 10.91
N ALA A 223 17.70 -1.75 9.89
CA ALA A 223 17.22 -1.65 8.51
C ALA A 223 15.84 -2.29 8.35
N ILE A 224 15.68 -3.56 8.76
CA ILE A 224 14.40 -4.26 8.67
C ILE A 224 13.33 -3.62 9.57
N GLY A 225 13.72 -3.19 10.78
CA GLY A 225 12.82 -2.44 11.67
C GLY A 225 12.32 -1.15 11.03
N GLY A 226 13.20 -0.38 10.41
CA GLY A 226 12.87 0.83 9.66
C GLY A 226 11.96 0.54 8.45
N LEU A 227 12.22 -0.53 7.70
CA LEU A 227 11.38 -0.92 6.57
C LEU A 227 9.97 -1.31 7.00
N ASN A 228 9.82 -2.10 8.07
CA ASN A 228 8.52 -2.42 8.65
C ASN A 228 7.81 -1.17 9.18
N PHE A 229 8.55 -0.23 9.77
CA PHE A 229 8.00 1.04 10.22
C PHE A 229 7.47 1.86 9.03
N CYS A 230 8.23 2.00 7.94
CA CYS A 230 7.78 2.68 6.72
C CYS A 230 6.54 2.01 6.11
N ARG A 231 6.51 0.67 6.04
CA ARG A 231 5.32 -0.06 5.56
C ARG A 231 4.08 0.28 6.39
N ASN A 232 4.19 0.13 7.71
CA ASN A 232 3.05 0.28 8.63
C ASN A 232 2.55 1.72 8.79
N PHE A 233 3.45 2.70 8.72
CA PHE A 233 3.11 4.10 9.03
C PHE A 233 3.17 5.05 7.84
N VAL A 234 3.70 4.63 6.69
CA VAL A 234 3.70 5.45 5.47
C VAL A 234 2.86 4.77 4.39
N PHE A 235 3.29 3.60 3.93
CA PHE A 235 2.64 2.94 2.79
C PHE A 235 1.19 2.55 3.06
N LEU A 236 0.91 1.76 4.11
CA LEU A 236 -0.45 1.26 4.37
C LEU A 236 -1.45 2.38 4.71
N PRO A 237 -1.10 3.43 5.48
CA PRO A 237 -1.94 4.61 5.62
C PRO A 237 -2.23 5.32 4.29
N CYS A 238 -1.24 5.45 3.39
CA CYS A 238 -1.47 6.02 2.06
C CYS A 238 -2.46 5.17 1.24
N VAL A 239 -2.37 3.83 1.31
CA VAL A 239 -3.33 2.92 0.65
C VAL A 239 -4.76 3.16 1.14
N VAL A 240 -4.96 3.27 2.47
CA VAL A 240 -6.29 3.56 3.05
C VAL A 240 -6.76 4.97 2.67
N LEU A 241 -5.86 5.94 2.66
CA LEU A 241 -6.13 7.31 2.23
C LEU A 241 -6.58 7.35 0.77
N SER A 242 -5.90 6.63 -0.13
CA SER A 242 -6.26 6.55 -1.56
C SER A 242 -7.68 6.03 -1.77
N VAL A 243 -8.14 5.04 -0.99
CA VAL A 243 -9.54 4.55 -1.10
C VAL A 243 -10.54 5.67 -0.80
N MET A 244 -10.28 6.49 0.22
CA MET A 244 -11.14 7.61 0.58
C MET A 244 -11.07 8.73 -0.48
N GLU A 245 -9.87 9.11 -0.89
CA GLU A 245 -9.63 10.15 -1.91
C GLU A 245 -10.27 9.79 -3.24
N LEU A 246 -10.16 8.54 -3.70
CA LEU A 246 -10.77 8.08 -4.96
C LEU A 246 -12.30 8.22 -4.95
N VAL A 247 -12.96 7.90 -3.83
CA VAL A 247 -14.41 8.08 -3.70
C VAL A 247 -14.79 9.56 -3.72
N LEU A 248 -14.00 10.42 -3.08
CA LEU A 248 -14.26 11.85 -3.01
C LEU A 248 -13.96 12.56 -4.35
N ALA A 249 -12.86 12.21 -5.00
CA ALA A 249 -12.32 12.89 -6.19
C ALA A 249 -12.82 12.33 -7.53
N ASP A 250 -13.08 11.03 -7.65
CA ASP A 250 -13.59 10.42 -8.90
C ASP A 250 -15.08 10.07 -8.81
N GLY A 251 -15.61 10.02 -7.58
CA GLY A 251 -17.01 9.73 -7.29
C GLY A 251 -17.25 8.30 -6.81
N GLY A 252 -18.43 8.10 -6.21
CA GLY A 252 -18.77 6.87 -5.52
C GLY A 252 -19.49 5.81 -6.35
N ARG A 253 -19.53 5.89 -7.69
CA ARG A 253 -20.27 4.90 -8.49
C ARG A 253 -19.66 3.51 -8.31
N VAL A 254 -20.49 2.47 -8.17
CA VAL A 254 -20.06 1.07 -7.98
C VAL A 254 -18.89 0.66 -8.89
N ARG A 255 -18.97 0.95 -10.20
CA ARG A 255 -17.93 0.58 -11.18
C ARG A 255 -16.58 1.22 -10.83
N ASP A 256 -16.60 2.51 -10.54
CA ASP A 256 -15.40 3.30 -10.27
C ASP A 256 -14.78 2.84 -8.95
N VAL A 257 -15.60 2.64 -7.90
CA VAL A 257 -15.17 2.06 -6.61
C VAL A 257 -14.48 0.70 -6.79
N CYS A 258 -15.06 -0.20 -7.57
CA CYS A 258 -14.48 -1.52 -7.82
C CYS A 258 -13.15 -1.46 -8.58
N LEU A 259 -13.05 -0.65 -9.64
CA LEU A 259 -11.81 -0.49 -10.42
C LEU A 259 -10.71 0.16 -9.58
N ASN A 260 -11.06 1.18 -8.80
CA ASN A 260 -10.17 1.86 -7.87
C ASN A 260 -9.64 0.90 -6.79
N THR A 261 -10.50 0.00 -6.31
CA THR A 261 -10.09 -1.07 -5.39
C THR A 261 -9.06 -2.00 -6.02
N VAL A 262 -9.26 -2.41 -7.28
CA VAL A 262 -8.29 -3.26 -8.00
C VAL A 262 -6.95 -2.55 -8.15
N ALA A 263 -6.94 -1.25 -8.47
CA ALA A 263 -5.72 -0.45 -8.54
C ALA A 263 -4.98 -0.40 -7.19
N VAL A 264 -5.72 -0.20 -6.09
CA VAL A 264 -5.16 -0.21 -4.73
C VAL A 264 -4.59 -1.59 -4.36
N LEU A 265 -5.27 -2.68 -4.71
CA LEU A 265 -4.78 -4.04 -4.48
C LEU A 265 -3.50 -4.33 -5.25
N PHE A 266 -3.39 -3.83 -6.49
CA PHE A 266 -2.17 -3.96 -7.27
C PHE A 266 -0.95 -3.36 -6.56
N LEU A 267 -1.11 -2.21 -5.87
CA LEU A 267 -0.03 -1.61 -5.09
C LEU A 267 0.42 -2.47 -3.91
N LEU A 268 -0.52 -3.16 -3.26
CA LEU A 268 -0.23 -4.07 -2.14
C LEU A 268 0.50 -5.34 -2.62
N GLU A 269 0.23 -5.81 -3.83
CA GLU A 269 0.85 -7.03 -4.39
C GLU A 269 2.28 -6.82 -4.93
N VAL A 270 2.81 -5.59 -4.96
CA VAL A 270 4.15 -5.31 -5.53
C VAL A 270 5.26 -6.13 -4.86
N ASP A 271 5.22 -6.30 -3.53
CA ASP A 271 6.22 -7.09 -2.78
C ASP A 271 6.12 -8.59 -3.12
N ASN A 272 4.90 -9.10 -3.28
CA ASN A 272 4.63 -10.49 -3.66
C ASN A 272 5.03 -10.78 -5.11
N LEU A 273 4.77 -9.83 -6.02
CA LEU A 273 5.21 -9.92 -7.42
C LEU A 273 6.74 -9.88 -7.51
N ALA A 274 7.40 -9.04 -6.71
CA ALA A 274 8.86 -9.01 -6.63
C ALA A 274 9.42 -10.33 -6.09
N PHE A 275 8.75 -10.98 -5.14
CA PHE A 275 9.11 -12.33 -4.70
C PHE A 275 8.95 -13.35 -5.83
N LEU A 276 7.76 -13.38 -6.45
CA LEU A 276 7.38 -14.41 -7.42
C LEU A 276 8.22 -14.34 -8.69
N HIS A 277 8.45 -13.13 -9.21
CA HIS A 277 9.09 -12.88 -10.51
C HIS A 277 10.50 -12.31 -10.41
N GLY A 278 10.82 -11.59 -9.32
CA GLY A 278 12.13 -10.96 -9.14
C GLY A 278 13.20 -11.90 -8.59
N LEU A 279 12.79 -13.00 -7.93
CA LEU A 279 13.71 -14.03 -7.44
C LEU A 279 13.68 -15.25 -8.35
N SER A 280 14.85 -15.86 -8.58
CA SER A 280 14.89 -17.15 -9.27
C SER A 280 14.21 -18.24 -8.44
N GLU A 281 13.62 -19.22 -9.11
CA GLU A 281 12.93 -20.35 -8.48
C GLU A 281 13.81 -21.04 -7.42
N ARG A 282 15.11 -21.19 -7.70
CA ARG A 282 16.08 -21.70 -6.72
C ARG A 282 16.13 -20.87 -5.44
N VAL A 283 16.19 -19.53 -5.54
CA VAL A 283 16.25 -18.65 -4.36
C VAL A 283 14.95 -18.67 -3.56
N ARG A 284 13.81 -18.84 -4.23
CA ARG A 284 12.51 -18.98 -3.60
C ARG A 284 12.36 -20.29 -2.84
N MET A 285 12.68 -21.42 -3.49
CA MET A 285 12.69 -22.73 -2.82
C MET A 285 13.64 -22.75 -1.61
N GLU A 286 14.82 -22.12 -1.75
CA GLU A 286 15.74 -21.94 -0.62
C GLU A 286 15.10 -21.11 0.51
N ALA A 287 14.30 -20.08 0.21
CA ALA A 287 13.59 -19.32 1.23
C ALA A 287 12.50 -20.14 1.92
N GLU A 288 11.70 -20.88 1.13
CA GLU A 288 10.62 -21.75 1.60
C GLU A 288 11.14 -22.86 2.54
N GLU A 289 12.24 -23.52 2.16
CA GLU A 289 12.90 -24.54 2.97
C GLU A 289 13.37 -23.98 4.32
N ASN A 290 14.00 -22.80 4.30
CA ASN A 290 14.50 -22.14 5.52
C ASN A 290 13.37 -21.55 6.39
N ALA A 291 12.25 -21.18 5.77
CA ALA A 291 11.07 -20.69 6.48
C ALA A 291 10.32 -21.82 7.20
N GLY A 292 10.21 -22.99 6.56
CA GLY A 292 9.53 -24.17 7.11
C GLY A 292 10.13 -24.70 8.42
N ALA A 293 11.41 -24.40 8.69
CA ALA A 293 12.08 -24.76 9.94
C ALA A 293 11.57 -23.98 11.17
N ARG A 294 10.84 -22.88 10.96
CA ARG A 294 10.40 -21.99 12.04
C ARG A 294 9.04 -22.40 12.61
N HIS A 295 8.96 -22.51 13.94
CA HIS A 295 7.71 -22.76 14.64
C HIS A 295 7.10 -21.43 15.10
N VAL A 296 6.01 -20.99 14.46
CA VAL A 296 5.22 -19.85 14.94
C VAL A 296 4.51 -20.28 16.22
N THR A 297 4.75 -19.54 17.30
CA THR A 297 4.17 -19.84 18.61
C THR A 297 2.66 -19.56 18.63
N ASN A 298 1.91 -20.26 19.49
CA ASN A 298 0.47 -20.01 19.66
C ASN A 298 0.16 -18.56 20.08
N ASP A 299 1.08 -17.91 20.78
CA ASP A 299 0.92 -16.51 21.20
C ASP A 299 1.09 -15.52 20.02
N GLU A 300 2.03 -15.80 19.11
CA GLU A 300 2.18 -15.05 17.85
C GLU A 300 0.93 -15.20 16.98
N LEU A 301 0.38 -16.42 16.86
CA LEU A 301 -0.88 -16.66 16.13
C LEU A 301 -2.04 -15.86 16.72
N ARG A 302 -2.21 -15.88 18.05
CA ARG A 302 -3.24 -15.09 18.73
C ARG A 302 -3.07 -13.59 18.49
N THR A 303 -1.83 -13.11 18.43
CA THR A 303 -1.53 -11.71 18.14
C THR A 303 -1.88 -11.35 16.70
N MET A 304 -1.56 -12.23 15.74
CA MET A 304 -1.95 -12.07 14.33
C MET A 304 -3.47 -12.03 14.18
N ASP A 305 -4.21 -12.90 14.87
CA ASP A 305 -5.68 -12.90 14.86
C ASP A 305 -6.28 -11.60 15.41
N ALA A 306 -5.69 -11.05 16.48
CA ALA A 306 -6.15 -9.78 17.03
C ALA A 306 -5.89 -8.62 16.06
N VAL A 307 -4.72 -8.59 15.41
CA VAL A 307 -4.40 -7.59 14.37
C VAL A 307 -5.36 -7.71 13.21
N LYS A 308 -5.70 -8.94 12.78
CA LYS A 308 -6.69 -9.19 11.74
C LYS A 308 -8.03 -8.55 12.07
N ILE A 309 -8.53 -8.79 13.28
CA ILE A 309 -9.81 -8.22 13.74
C ILE A 309 -9.74 -6.70 13.72
N VAL A 310 -8.64 -6.11 14.22
CA VAL A 310 -8.44 -4.65 14.20
C VAL A 310 -8.50 -4.12 12.76
N CYS A 311 -7.74 -4.69 11.82
CA CYS A 311 -7.72 -4.24 10.43
C CYS A 311 -9.10 -4.39 9.76
N VAL A 312 -9.71 -5.58 9.84
CA VAL A 312 -10.98 -5.90 9.18
C VAL A 312 -12.14 -5.06 9.71
N VAL A 313 -12.13 -4.66 10.99
CA VAL A 313 -13.18 -3.81 11.56
C VAL A 313 -12.86 -2.33 11.37
N LEU A 314 -11.65 -1.89 11.71
CA LEU A 314 -11.33 -0.47 11.82
C LEU A 314 -11.10 0.19 10.46
N ILE A 315 -10.58 -0.53 9.46
CA ILE A 315 -10.36 0.04 8.11
C ILE A 315 -11.71 0.42 7.45
N PRO A 316 -12.73 -0.46 7.36
CA PRO A 316 -14.04 -0.05 6.87
C PRO A 316 -14.64 1.12 7.67
N CYS A 317 -14.53 1.09 9.01
CA CYS A 317 -15.02 2.20 9.84
C CYS A 317 -14.32 3.53 9.51
N VAL A 318 -13.00 3.52 9.31
CA VAL A 318 -12.22 4.69 8.93
C VAL A 318 -12.60 5.18 7.53
N VAL A 319 -12.73 4.28 6.55
CA VAL A 319 -13.15 4.65 5.18
C VAL A 319 -14.54 5.30 5.19
N PHE A 320 -15.50 4.70 5.89
CA PHE A 320 -16.86 5.25 5.98
C PHE A 320 -16.90 6.58 6.72
N SER A 321 -16.20 6.68 7.85
CA SER A 321 -16.15 7.93 8.62
C SER A 321 -15.36 9.01 7.89
N GLY A 322 -14.36 8.68 7.08
CA GLY A 322 -13.65 9.61 6.21
C GLY A 322 -14.56 10.16 5.11
N VAL A 323 -15.21 9.27 4.34
CA VAL A 323 -16.11 9.67 3.24
C VAL A 323 -17.32 10.45 3.77
N ARG A 324 -17.97 9.98 4.84
CA ARG A 324 -19.15 10.66 5.42
C ARG A 324 -18.78 11.89 6.25
N GLY A 325 -17.69 11.81 6.99
CA GLY A 325 -17.21 12.85 7.90
C GLY A 325 -16.52 14.01 7.20
N TYR A 326 -16.26 13.88 5.89
CA TYR A 326 -15.76 14.97 5.04
C TYR A 326 -16.55 16.27 5.26
N ARG A 327 -17.88 16.16 5.43
CA ARG A 327 -18.79 17.28 5.71
C ARG A 327 -18.47 18.03 7.00
N LEU A 328 -17.97 17.35 8.04
CA LEU A 328 -17.77 17.92 9.37
C LEU A 328 -16.46 18.69 9.49
N MET A 329 -15.39 18.23 8.84
CA MET A 329 -14.02 18.68 9.11
C MET A 329 -13.30 19.25 7.87
N ARG A 330 -14.03 19.62 6.81
CA ARG A 330 -13.48 20.19 5.56
C ARG A 330 -12.31 19.37 5.00
N GLY A 331 -12.49 18.04 4.89
CA GLY A 331 -11.46 17.14 4.34
C GLY A 331 -10.32 16.75 5.27
N ASN A 332 -9.97 17.53 6.30
CA ASN A 332 -8.84 17.19 7.18
C ASN A 332 -9.01 15.84 7.92
N ILE A 333 -10.24 15.35 8.06
CA ILE A 333 -10.53 14.08 8.73
C ILE A 333 -9.90 12.89 8.00
N VAL A 334 -9.79 12.89 6.66
CA VAL A 334 -9.28 11.71 5.95
C VAL A 334 -7.80 11.47 6.27
N TYR A 335 -7.00 12.54 6.32
CA TYR A 335 -5.58 12.47 6.64
C TYR A 335 -5.31 12.08 8.10
N VAL A 336 -6.17 12.52 9.02
CA VAL A 336 -6.04 12.15 10.45
C VAL A 336 -6.53 10.72 10.69
N ALA A 337 -7.58 10.29 9.99
CA ALA A 337 -8.22 8.99 10.22
C ALA A 337 -7.46 7.83 9.55
N ALA A 338 -6.86 8.04 8.36
CA ALA A 338 -6.12 7.02 7.62
C ALA A 338 -5.07 6.24 8.44
N PRO A 339 -4.21 6.88 9.27
CA PRO A 339 -3.21 6.16 10.06
C PRO A 339 -3.77 5.44 11.31
N LEU A 340 -5.01 5.72 11.74
CA LEU A 340 -5.56 5.20 13.00
C LEU A 340 -5.60 3.66 13.09
N PRO A 341 -6.00 2.90 12.03
CA PRO A 341 -6.01 1.44 12.10
C PRO A 341 -4.64 0.85 12.44
N PHE A 342 -3.59 1.47 11.91
CA PHE A 342 -2.21 1.03 12.08
C PHE A 342 -1.64 1.38 13.45
N VAL A 343 -1.97 2.57 13.95
CA VAL A 343 -1.69 2.96 15.34
C VAL A 343 -2.29 1.95 16.32
N VAL A 344 -3.56 1.59 16.15
CA VAL A 344 -4.24 0.61 17.01
C VAL A 344 -3.66 -0.78 16.83
N ALA A 345 -3.36 -1.21 15.59
CA ALA A 345 -2.78 -2.52 15.33
C ALA A 345 -1.39 -2.67 15.96
N VAL A 346 -0.49 -1.69 15.81
CA VAL A 346 0.83 -1.68 16.45
C VAL A 346 0.69 -1.63 17.98
N PHE A 347 -0.24 -0.83 18.50
CA PHE A 347 -0.55 -0.82 19.93
C PHE A 347 -0.93 -2.21 20.45
N VAL A 348 -1.87 -2.89 19.78
CA VAL A 348 -2.32 -4.24 20.16
C VAL A 348 -1.18 -5.25 20.08
N GLN A 349 -0.35 -5.19 19.03
CA GLN A 349 0.82 -6.07 18.88
C GLN A 349 1.79 -5.92 20.05
N ARG A 350 2.18 -4.68 20.37
CA ARG A 350 3.17 -4.39 21.40
C ARG A 350 2.65 -4.64 22.82
N ALA A 351 1.39 -4.27 23.08
CA ALA A 351 0.74 -4.51 24.36
C ALA A 351 0.61 -6.01 24.67
N ARG A 352 0.35 -6.83 23.66
CA ARG A 352 0.34 -8.30 23.83
C ARG A 352 1.73 -8.87 24.02
N ALA A 353 2.71 -8.41 23.24
CA ALA A 353 4.08 -8.95 23.32
C ALA A 353 4.79 -8.63 24.64
N ASN A 354 4.59 -7.44 25.22
CA ASN A 354 5.36 -6.98 26.39
C ASN A 354 4.50 -6.41 27.54
N GLY A 355 3.18 -6.57 27.52
CA GLY A 355 2.30 -6.02 28.55
C GLY A 355 2.33 -4.47 28.61
N LEU A 356 2.37 -3.92 29.82
CA LEU A 356 2.28 -2.47 30.05
C LEU A 356 3.50 -1.69 29.51
N THR A 357 4.70 -2.24 29.63
CA THR A 357 5.92 -1.63 29.08
C THR A 357 5.86 -1.60 27.55
N GLY A 358 5.32 -2.67 26.95
CA GLY A 358 4.99 -2.72 25.52
C GLY A 358 4.01 -1.65 25.10
N ALA A 359 2.92 -1.47 25.84
CA ALA A 359 1.90 -0.48 25.53
C ALA A 359 2.47 0.96 25.51
N CYS A 360 3.31 1.33 26.49
CA CYS A 360 3.96 2.65 26.51
C CYS A 360 4.87 2.85 25.29
N GLY A 361 5.72 1.85 24.98
CA GLY A 361 6.56 1.89 23.78
C GLY A 361 5.75 2.00 22.49
N ALA A 362 4.60 1.33 22.43
CA ALA A 362 3.70 1.36 21.28
C ALA A 362 3.07 2.73 21.05
N VAL A 363 2.72 3.45 22.13
CA VAL A 363 2.21 4.83 22.03
C VAL A 363 3.28 5.74 21.46
N CYS A 364 4.53 5.65 21.93
CA CYS A 364 5.63 6.42 21.38
C CYS A 364 5.89 6.09 19.90
N GLU A 365 5.89 4.80 19.54
CA GLU A 365 6.05 4.34 18.15
C GLU A 365 4.90 4.82 17.25
N ALA A 366 3.66 4.79 17.75
CA ALA A 366 2.48 5.28 17.04
C ALA A 366 2.52 6.80 16.81
N VAL A 367 2.92 7.59 17.81
CA VAL A 367 3.07 9.05 17.68
C VAL A 367 4.17 9.37 16.68
N ALA A 368 5.33 8.69 16.79
CA ALA A 368 6.41 8.85 15.82
C ALA A 368 5.96 8.47 14.40
N GLY A 369 5.24 7.36 14.25
CA GLY A 369 4.66 6.90 12.99
C GLY A 369 3.71 7.92 12.38
N PHE A 370 2.81 8.47 13.19
CA PHE A 370 1.90 9.53 12.76
C PHE A 370 2.64 10.78 12.28
N VAL A 371 3.67 11.23 13.00
CA VAL A 371 4.48 12.38 12.58
C VAL A 371 5.22 12.07 11.27
N VAL A 372 5.82 10.89 11.14
CA VAL A 372 6.54 10.49 9.92
C VAL A 372 5.60 10.41 8.72
N PHE A 373 4.38 9.90 8.89
CA PHE A 373 3.34 9.89 7.86
C PHE A 373 3.11 11.30 7.30
N TRP A 374 2.88 12.27 8.17
CA TRP A 374 2.62 13.66 7.78
C TRP A 374 3.82 14.33 7.12
N LEU A 375 5.02 14.13 7.66
CA LEU A 375 6.24 14.66 7.07
C LEU A 375 6.48 14.06 5.68
N PHE A 376 6.22 12.77 5.50
CA PHE A 376 6.35 12.10 4.21
C PHE A 376 5.34 12.62 3.20
N LEU A 377 4.05 12.72 3.57
CA LEU A 377 3.03 13.30 2.69
C LEU A 377 3.34 14.74 2.29
N LEU A 378 3.79 15.56 3.25
CA LEU A 378 4.20 16.95 2.97
C LEU A 378 5.38 16.98 1.98
N ALA A 379 6.39 16.13 2.19
CA ALA A 379 7.55 16.04 1.31
C ALA A 379 7.17 15.62 -0.12
N VAL A 380 6.32 14.60 -0.28
CA VAL A 380 5.85 14.14 -1.59
C VAL A 380 4.99 15.21 -2.27
N THR A 381 4.07 15.84 -1.54
CA THR A 381 3.24 16.93 -2.07
C THR A 381 4.12 18.09 -2.56
N THR A 382 5.13 18.47 -1.78
CA THR A 382 6.07 19.55 -2.13
C THR A 382 6.89 19.17 -3.37
N LEU A 383 7.36 17.91 -3.45
CA LEU A 383 8.08 17.41 -4.60
C LEU A 383 7.22 17.41 -5.87
N MET A 384 5.94 17.01 -5.78
CA MET A 384 5.03 17.02 -6.92
C MET A 384 4.79 18.45 -7.41
N ILE A 385 4.52 19.39 -6.51
CA ILE A 385 4.35 20.82 -6.84
C ILE A 385 5.62 21.37 -7.50
N TYR A 386 6.80 21.04 -6.96
CA TYR A 386 8.07 21.46 -7.52
C TYR A 386 8.29 20.91 -8.94
N GLN A 387 7.97 19.63 -9.17
CA GLN A 387 8.11 18.99 -10.48
C GLN A 387 7.19 19.60 -11.54
N THR A 388 6.02 20.07 -11.15
CA THR A 388 5.04 20.65 -12.08
C THR A 388 5.27 22.12 -12.37
N GLN A 389 5.71 22.92 -11.38
CA GLN A 389 5.91 24.35 -11.53
C GLN A 389 7.30 24.72 -12.07
N GLY A 390 8.27 23.79 -12.03
CA GLY A 390 9.66 24.09 -12.37
C GLY A 390 10.32 25.03 -11.36
N GLU A 391 11.58 25.43 -11.63
CA GLU A 391 12.32 26.37 -10.77
C GLU A 391 11.68 27.77 -10.75
N GLU A 392 11.09 28.20 -11.87
CA GLU A 392 10.51 29.54 -12.03
C GLU A 392 9.32 29.80 -11.08
N GLY A 393 8.55 28.77 -10.73
CA GLY A 393 7.44 28.90 -9.77
C GLY A 393 7.86 29.04 -8.30
N PHE A 394 9.13 28.76 -7.95
CA PHE A 394 9.60 28.83 -6.56
C PHE A 394 10.22 30.19 -6.22
N ASP A 395 10.81 30.88 -7.20
CA ASP A 395 11.46 32.18 -6.99
C ASP A 395 10.46 33.35 -6.83
N GLU A 396 9.19 33.15 -7.19
CA GLU A 396 8.15 34.19 -7.08
C GLU A 396 7.39 34.23 -5.73
N LYS A 397 7.70 33.34 -4.77
CA LYS A 397 7.03 33.28 -3.45
C LYS A 397 7.85 33.88 -2.33
#